data_AF-A0A6N8IFJ7-F1
#
_entry.id   AF-A0A6N8IFJ7-F1
#
_cell.length_a   1.000
_cell.length_b   1.000
_cell.length_c   1.000
_cell.angle_alpha   90.00
_cell.angle_beta   90.00
_cell.angle_gamma   90.00
#
_symmetry.space_group_name_H-M   'P 1'
#
loop_
_entity.id
_entity.type
_entity.pdbx_description
1 polymer ?
#
loop_
_entity_poly.entity_id
_entity_poly.type
_entity_poly.pdbx_seq_one_letter_code
_entity_poly.pdbx_strand_id
1 'polypeptide(L)'
;MAPTDQARPASTDKLWTPANIVTLARICLVPVFVVVLISPWPQWLGLPQVADDAKSLIAAGIFILISCTDWLDGYLARSRGEVTDFGKFMDPLADKILVAAALLALIELGSLPSWVALVILAREFIVSGVRMVAASEGVVIAASWYGKFKTVFQMVAIVLFCVKDSYMVGSLNAAFNDWLWVLSWGVMIVALVLTVVSMLDYIAKARHLIGFGRKPKDAPAGDSGNGAPAEGPVPLEGAAVAGAAGKSRPITDAEAASIEPEALDALARRVLGSARRAGVRLGTAESLTGGLIAAVLTGVPGSSETVRGGVVSYVDDVKHEVLGVPRETLERHGAVSAETARAMAQGARRDLDADVAVSVTGIAGPGGAEPGKPVGTVWIGLADAEGAEARLHEFPGDRGQVRLLTVRAALERLEEALEGAGK
;
A
#
# COMPACT_ATOMS: atom_id res chain seq x y z
N MET A 1 1.73 -42.70 -22.51
CA MET A 1 0.45 -42.48 -21.82
C MET A 1 0.70 -41.36 -20.82
N ALA A 2 0.43 -40.12 -21.25
CA ALA A 2 0.73 -38.93 -20.47
C ALA A 2 -0.30 -38.76 -19.33
N PRO A 3 0.10 -38.29 -18.14
CA PRO A 3 -0.87 -37.85 -17.15
C PRO A 3 -1.45 -36.51 -17.58
N THR A 4 -2.77 -36.47 -17.59
CA THR A 4 -3.63 -35.35 -17.96
C THR A 4 -3.37 -34.13 -17.09
N ASP A 5 -3.16 -33.02 -17.78
CA ASP A 5 -3.17 -31.64 -17.29
C ASP A 5 -4.50 -31.36 -16.56
N GLN A 6 -4.50 -31.37 -15.24
CA GLN A 6 -5.61 -30.86 -14.45
C GLN A 6 -5.46 -29.34 -14.38
N ALA A 7 -6.01 -28.68 -15.40
CA ALA A 7 -6.24 -27.24 -15.40
C ALA A 7 -6.90 -26.83 -14.07
N ARG A 8 -6.26 -25.93 -13.32
CA ARG A 8 -6.96 -25.20 -12.25
C ARG A 8 -8.19 -24.54 -12.88
N PRO A 9 -9.38 -24.64 -12.28
CA PRO A 9 -10.51 -23.90 -12.78
C PRO A 9 -10.14 -22.41 -12.71
N ALA A 10 -10.16 -21.73 -13.86
CA ALA A 10 -10.23 -20.29 -13.88
C ALA A 10 -11.38 -19.90 -12.96
N SER A 11 -11.12 -19.13 -11.89
CA SER A 11 -12.20 -18.47 -11.18
C SER A 11 -12.90 -17.63 -12.23
N THR A 12 -14.07 -18.09 -12.66
CA THR A 12 -14.95 -17.27 -13.46
C THR A 12 -15.37 -16.17 -12.50
N ASP A 13 -14.66 -15.05 -12.55
CA ASP A 13 -15.09 -13.81 -11.91
C ASP A 13 -16.44 -13.47 -12.52
N LYS A 14 -17.50 -13.98 -11.91
CA LYS A 14 -18.86 -13.60 -12.26
C LYS A 14 -18.98 -12.13 -11.88
N LEU A 15 -18.71 -11.26 -12.84
CA LEU A 15 -18.95 -9.82 -12.73
C LEU A 15 -20.39 -9.53 -12.26
N TRP A 16 -21.33 -10.42 -12.63
CA TRP A 16 -22.74 -10.35 -12.30
C TRP A 16 -23.09 -11.13 -11.02
N THR A 17 -22.66 -10.62 -9.86
CA THR A 17 -23.15 -11.05 -8.55
C THR A 17 -24.29 -10.15 -8.07
N PRO A 18 -25.21 -10.64 -7.23
CA PRO A 18 -26.19 -9.82 -6.54
C PRO A 18 -25.59 -8.57 -5.86
N ALA A 19 -24.41 -8.68 -5.24
CA ALA A 19 -23.72 -7.54 -4.63
C ALA A 19 -23.36 -6.47 -5.68
N ASN A 20 -22.69 -6.87 -6.77
CA ASN A 20 -22.28 -5.93 -7.82
C ASN A 20 -23.48 -5.27 -8.53
N ILE A 21 -24.60 -5.99 -8.67
CA ILE A 21 -25.85 -5.43 -9.21
C ILE A 21 -26.38 -4.32 -8.31
N VAL A 22 -26.35 -4.51 -6.98
CA VAL A 22 -26.76 -3.49 -6.01
C VAL A 22 -25.85 -2.26 -6.09
N THR A 23 -24.52 -2.43 -6.16
CA THR A 23 -23.57 -1.32 -6.34
C THR A 23 -23.84 -0.55 -7.64
N LEU A 24 -24.08 -1.26 -8.75
CA LEU A 24 -24.36 -0.61 -10.04
C LEU A 24 -25.71 0.13 -10.03
N ALA A 25 -26.74 -0.47 -9.44
CA ALA A 25 -28.03 0.16 -9.25
C ALA A 25 -27.91 1.44 -8.41
N ARG A 26 -27.08 1.45 -7.36
CA ARG A 26 -26.78 2.65 -6.56
C ARG A 26 -26.29 3.79 -7.45
N ILE A 27 -25.28 3.53 -8.28
CA ILE A 27 -24.67 4.54 -9.16
C ILE A 27 -25.72 5.10 -10.13
N CYS A 28 -26.55 4.24 -10.72
CA CYS A 28 -27.64 4.65 -11.61
C CYS A 28 -28.74 5.45 -10.91
N LEU A 29 -28.94 5.28 -9.60
CA LEU A 29 -29.92 6.03 -8.81
C LEU A 29 -29.41 7.42 -8.38
N VAL A 30 -28.10 7.69 -8.41
CA VAL A 30 -27.55 9.01 -8.04
C VAL A 30 -28.11 10.14 -8.91
N PRO A 31 -28.12 10.06 -10.26
CA PRO A 31 -28.75 11.08 -11.10
C PRO A 31 -30.24 11.26 -10.82
N VAL A 32 -30.96 10.16 -10.50
CA VAL A 32 -32.38 10.22 -10.16
C VAL A 32 -32.58 11.04 -8.88
N PHE A 33 -31.78 10.79 -7.85
CA PHE A 33 -31.79 11.59 -6.62
C PHE A 33 -31.53 13.07 -6.90
N VAL A 34 -30.52 13.40 -7.70
CA VAL A 34 -30.18 14.80 -8.06
C VAL A 34 -31.34 15.48 -8.79
N VAL A 35 -31.93 14.81 -9.78
CA VAL A 35 -33.09 15.33 -10.52
C VAL A 35 -34.27 15.54 -9.59
N VAL A 36 -34.56 14.59 -8.70
CA VAL A 36 -35.66 14.72 -7.73
C VAL A 36 -35.45 15.90 -6.80
N LEU A 37 -34.22 16.15 -6.36
CA LEU A 37 -33.86 17.24 -5.44
C LEU A 37 -33.86 18.61 -6.12
N ILE A 38 -33.33 18.74 -7.34
CA ILE A 38 -33.14 20.03 -8.01
C ILE A 38 -34.30 20.38 -8.95
N SER A 39 -34.79 19.42 -9.74
CA SER A 39 -35.73 19.70 -10.85
C SER A 39 -37.07 20.25 -10.38
N PRO A 40 -37.69 21.18 -11.12
CA PRO A 40 -39.09 21.53 -10.92
C PRO A 40 -39.97 20.29 -11.12
N TRP A 41 -40.90 20.04 -10.20
CA TRP A 41 -41.83 18.93 -10.33
C TRP A 41 -42.98 19.30 -11.29
N PRO A 42 -43.50 18.33 -12.07
CA PRO A 42 -44.51 18.64 -13.07
C PRO A 42 -45.83 19.09 -12.44
N GLN A 43 -46.36 20.22 -12.90
CA GLN A 43 -47.61 20.80 -12.38
C GLN A 43 -48.85 19.90 -12.59
N TRP A 44 -48.80 18.97 -13.56
CA TRP A 44 -49.88 18.01 -13.82
C TRP A 44 -50.04 16.93 -12.73
N LEU A 45 -49.11 16.83 -11.78
CA LEU A 45 -49.22 15.93 -10.63
C LEU A 45 -50.31 16.37 -9.62
N GLY A 46 -50.91 17.56 -9.80
CA GLY A 46 -52.10 18.00 -9.06
C GLY A 46 -51.88 18.33 -7.57
N LEU A 47 -50.63 18.40 -7.11
CA LEU A 47 -50.27 18.60 -5.69
C LEU A 47 -49.36 19.84 -5.47
N PRO A 48 -49.72 21.04 -5.91
CA PRO A 48 -48.79 22.19 -5.95
C PRO A 48 -48.26 22.68 -4.59
N GLN A 49 -48.97 22.46 -3.47
CA GLN A 49 -48.51 22.86 -2.13
C GLN A 49 -47.85 21.71 -1.34
N VAL A 50 -48.25 20.46 -1.61
CA VAL A 50 -47.64 19.28 -0.98
C VAL A 50 -46.36 18.86 -1.74
N ALA A 51 -46.24 19.21 -3.03
CA ALA A 51 -45.11 18.86 -3.86
C ALA A 51 -43.80 19.50 -3.40
N ASP A 52 -43.79 20.76 -2.94
CA ASP A 52 -42.54 21.42 -2.54
C ASP A 52 -42.01 20.89 -1.20
N ASP A 53 -42.86 20.74 -0.18
CA ASP A 53 -42.48 20.18 1.13
C ASP A 53 -42.17 18.67 1.04
N ALA A 54 -42.99 17.91 0.29
CA ALA A 54 -42.76 16.48 0.13
C ALA A 54 -41.55 16.18 -0.77
N LYS A 55 -41.17 17.08 -1.69
CA LYS A 55 -40.00 16.88 -2.57
C LYS A 55 -38.72 16.71 -1.76
N SER A 56 -38.47 17.58 -0.79
CA SER A 56 -37.31 17.48 0.10
C SER A 56 -37.31 16.18 0.92
N LEU A 57 -38.47 15.76 1.43
CA LEU A 57 -38.63 14.52 2.18
C LEU A 57 -38.43 13.27 1.31
N ILE A 58 -38.96 13.28 0.08
CA ILE A 58 -38.79 12.20 -0.89
C ILE A 58 -37.33 12.12 -1.34
N ALA A 59 -36.68 13.25 -1.62
CA ALA A 59 -35.27 13.30 -1.97
C ALA A 59 -34.39 12.75 -0.84
N ALA A 60 -34.67 13.14 0.41
CA ALA A 60 -34.01 12.59 1.59
C ALA A 60 -34.25 11.08 1.74
N GLY A 61 -35.49 10.62 1.52
CA GLY A 61 -35.83 9.19 1.54
C GLY A 61 -35.07 8.38 0.50
N ILE A 62 -34.98 8.89 -0.74
CA ILE A 62 -34.17 8.28 -1.80
C ILE A 62 -32.69 8.26 -1.41
N PHE A 63 -32.15 9.37 -0.89
CA PHE A 63 -30.75 9.42 -0.45
C PHE A 63 -30.46 8.41 0.66
N ILE A 64 -31.34 8.27 1.64
CA ILE A 64 -31.24 7.27 2.72
C ILE A 64 -31.24 5.87 2.11
N LEU A 65 -32.19 5.58 1.20
CA LEU A 65 -32.29 4.28 0.55
C LEU A 65 -31.00 3.93 -0.22
N ILE A 66 -30.49 4.87 -1.02
CA ILE A 66 -29.22 4.71 -1.74
C ILE A 66 -28.06 4.50 -0.75
N SER A 67 -27.97 5.28 0.33
CA SER A 67 -26.91 5.15 1.33
C SER A 67 -26.95 3.80 2.06
N CYS A 68 -28.15 3.29 2.38
CA CYS A 68 -28.32 1.98 3.01
C CYS A 68 -27.92 0.82 2.09
N THR A 69 -27.92 1.01 0.76
CA THR A 69 -27.48 -0.05 -0.15
C THR A 69 -26.01 -0.43 0.00
N ASP A 70 -25.16 0.44 0.60
CA ASP A 70 -23.72 0.18 0.89
C ASP A 70 -23.50 -0.84 2.00
N TRP A 71 -24.45 -0.87 2.93
CA TRP A 71 -24.43 -1.92 3.93
C TRP A 71 -24.94 -3.25 3.33
N LEU A 72 -25.91 -3.17 2.41
CA LEU A 72 -26.56 -4.33 1.81
C LEU A 72 -25.65 -5.10 0.85
N ASP A 73 -24.97 -4.44 -0.09
CA ASP A 73 -24.03 -5.10 -1.01
C ASP A 73 -22.84 -5.71 -0.26
N GLY A 74 -22.28 -5.01 0.72
CA GLY A 74 -21.22 -5.53 1.59
C GLY A 74 -21.68 -6.74 2.41
N TYR A 75 -22.92 -6.73 2.90
CA TYR A 75 -23.50 -7.88 3.60
C TYR A 75 -23.73 -9.07 2.63
N LEU A 76 -24.28 -8.82 1.44
CA LEU A 76 -24.50 -9.86 0.42
C LEU A 76 -23.19 -10.51 -0.03
N ALA A 77 -22.16 -9.70 -0.30
CA ALA A 77 -20.84 -10.20 -0.68
C ALA A 77 -20.22 -11.09 0.40
N ARG A 78 -20.28 -10.68 1.68
CA ARG A 78 -19.72 -11.45 2.80
C ARG A 78 -20.52 -12.70 3.14
N SER A 79 -21.86 -12.61 3.14
CA SER A 79 -22.75 -13.72 3.50
C SER A 79 -22.79 -14.84 2.45
N ARG A 80 -22.51 -14.51 1.18
CA ARG A 80 -22.51 -15.46 0.07
C ARG A 80 -21.13 -15.87 -0.42
N GLY A 81 -20.06 -15.31 0.15
CA GLY A 81 -18.68 -15.56 -0.30
C GLY A 81 -18.37 -14.99 -1.69
N GLU A 82 -19.11 -13.97 -2.13
CA GLU A 82 -19.06 -13.38 -3.48
C GLU A 82 -18.24 -12.09 -3.50
N VAL A 83 -17.09 -12.06 -2.81
CA VAL A 83 -16.23 -10.87 -2.75
C VAL A 83 -15.40 -10.78 -4.04
N THR A 84 -15.75 -9.83 -4.92
CA THR A 84 -15.06 -9.63 -6.22
C THR A 84 -14.13 -8.42 -6.18
N ASP A 85 -13.08 -8.43 -7.01
CA ASP A 85 -12.18 -7.27 -7.14
C ASP A 85 -12.86 -6.06 -7.76
N PHE A 86 -13.83 -6.29 -8.66
CA PHE A 86 -14.70 -5.25 -9.18
C PHE A 86 -15.49 -4.55 -8.07
N GLY A 87 -16.14 -5.31 -7.18
CA GLY A 87 -16.87 -4.75 -6.03
C GLY A 87 -15.97 -3.92 -5.10
N LYS A 88 -14.79 -4.45 -4.75
CA LYS A 88 -13.80 -3.73 -3.91
C LYS A 88 -13.41 -2.36 -4.47
N PHE A 89 -13.39 -2.21 -5.79
CA PHE A 89 -13.09 -0.95 -6.48
C PHE A 89 -14.32 -0.05 -6.62
N MET A 90 -15.47 -0.62 -6.96
CA MET A 90 -16.69 0.13 -7.23
C MET A 90 -17.35 0.69 -5.97
N ASP A 91 -17.32 -0.01 -4.83
CA ASP A 91 -18.00 0.44 -3.61
C ASP A 91 -17.45 1.81 -3.12
N PRO A 92 -16.11 2.00 -2.96
CA PRO A 92 -15.57 3.29 -2.55
C PRO A 92 -15.73 4.40 -3.60
N LEU A 93 -15.93 4.04 -4.88
CA LEU A 93 -16.18 4.98 -5.95
C LEU A 93 -17.63 5.47 -5.92
N ALA A 94 -18.58 4.55 -5.80
CA ALA A 94 -20.01 4.84 -5.72
C ALA A 94 -20.33 5.76 -4.54
N ASP A 95 -19.71 5.51 -3.38
CA ASP A 95 -19.86 6.32 -2.17
C ASP A 95 -19.45 7.79 -2.40
N LYS A 96 -18.33 8.01 -3.09
CA LYS A 96 -17.84 9.36 -3.42
C LYS A 96 -18.74 10.06 -4.44
N ILE A 97 -19.26 9.33 -5.42
CA ILE A 97 -20.16 9.87 -6.45
C ILE A 97 -21.46 10.35 -5.79
N LEU A 98 -22.08 9.53 -4.94
CA LEU A 98 -23.31 9.89 -4.23
C LEU A 98 -23.12 11.14 -3.38
N VAL A 99 -22.07 11.15 -2.55
CA VAL A 99 -21.74 12.27 -1.68
C VAL A 99 -21.47 13.55 -2.47
N ALA A 100 -20.66 13.47 -3.52
CA ALA A 100 -20.33 14.63 -4.34
C ALA A 100 -21.56 15.20 -5.03
N ALA A 101 -22.39 14.34 -5.61
CA ALA A 101 -23.63 14.73 -6.26
C ALA A 101 -24.60 15.44 -5.30
N ALA A 102 -24.74 14.92 -4.07
CA ALA A 102 -25.59 15.54 -3.07
C ALA A 102 -25.08 16.91 -2.62
N LEU A 103 -23.77 17.06 -2.38
CA LEU A 103 -23.20 18.35 -1.99
C LEU A 103 -23.31 19.39 -3.10
N LEU A 104 -23.09 18.99 -4.37
CA LEU A 104 -23.27 19.88 -5.51
C LEU A 104 -24.73 20.31 -5.67
N ALA A 105 -25.68 19.39 -5.52
CA ALA A 105 -27.10 19.71 -5.56
C ALA A 105 -27.51 20.70 -4.45
N LEU A 106 -27.01 20.51 -3.23
CA LEU A 106 -27.26 21.43 -2.11
C LEU A 106 -26.61 22.80 -2.29
N ILE A 107 -25.49 22.89 -3.01
CA ILE A 107 -24.89 24.18 -3.41
C ILE A 107 -25.75 24.89 -4.46
N GLU A 108 -26.23 24.15 -5.45
CA GLU A 108 -27.08 24.70 -6.51
C GLU A 108 -28.41 25.25 -5.95
N LEU A 109 -28.97 24.56 -4.95
CA LEU A 109 -30.14 25.03 -4.19
C LEU A 109 -29.83 26.21 -3.26
N GLY A 110 -28.56 26.60 -3.10
CA GLY A 110 -28.13 27.67 -2.19
C GLY A 110 -28.17 27.30 -0.70
N SER A 111 -28.51 26.05 -0.37
CA SER A 111 -28.63 25.55 1.01
C SER A 111 -27.27 25.36 1.68
N LEU A 112 -26.22 25.08 0.90
CA LEU A 112 -24.88 24.79 1.39
C LEU A 112 -23.82 25.70 0.74
N PRO A 113 -22.93 26.35 1.51
CA PRO A 113 -21.80 27.09 0.95
C PRO A 113 -20.79 26.17 0.24
N SER A 114 -20.24 26.64 -0.88
CA SER A 114 -19.28 25.86 -1.70
C SER A 114 -18.00 25.44 -0.96
N TRP A 115 -17.54 26.25 0.01
CA TRP A 115 -16.34 25.93 0.79
C TRP A 115 -16.51 24.65 1.63
N VAL A 116 -17.73 24.34 2.10
CA VAL A 116 -18.02 23.13 2.86
C VAL A 116 -17.79 21.90 1.99
N ALA A 117 -18.36 21.89 0.78
CA ALA A 117 -18.16 20.81 -0.17
C ALA A 117 -16.70 20.71 -0.61
N LEU A 118 -16.02 21.84 -0.81
CA LEU A 118 -14.60 21.85 -1.16
C LEU A 118 -13.74 21.13 -0.11
N VAL A 119 -13.94 21.40 1.18
CA VAL A 119 -13.21 20.71 2.27
C VAL A 119 -13.45 19.21 2.25
N ILE A 120 -14.71 18.81 2.09
CA ILE A 120 -15.10 17.40 2.07
C ILE A 120 -14.49 16.67 0.86
N LEU A 121 -14.66 17.22 -0.33
CA LEU A 121 -14.19 16.62 -1.58
C LEU A 121 -12.67 16.62 -1.66
N ALA A 122 -12.01 17.74 -1.33
CA ALA A 122 -10.55 17.82 -1.29
C ALA A 122 -9.95 16.76 -0.37
N ARG A 123 -10.54 16.56 0.82
CA ARG A 123 -10.12 15.49 1.72
C ARG A 123 -10.24 14.11 1.09
N GLU A 124 -11.33 13.81 0.37
CA GLU A 124 -11.51 12.50 -0.28
C GLU A 124 -10.39 12.20 -1.28
N PHE A 125 -9.98 13.20 -2.05
CA PHE A 125 -8.83 13.08 -2.96
C PHE A 125 -7.51 12.95 -2.19
N ILE A 126 -7.26 13.80 -1.20
CA ILE A 126 -6.02 13.79 -0.40
C ILE A 126 -5.83 12.44 0.28
N VAL A 127 -6.83 11.94 1.01
CA VAL A 127 -6.73 10.67 1.72
C VAL A 127 -6.60 9.49 0.76
N SER A 128 -7.31 9.52 -0.38
CA SER A 128 -7.16 8.48 -1.41
C SER A 128 -5.75 8.48 -2.01
N GLY A 129 -5.21 9.67 -2.32
CA GLY A 129 -3.85 9.83 -2.83
C GLY A 129 -2.80 9.38 -1.81
N VAL A 130 -2.92 9.79 -0.55
CA VAL A 130 -2.01 9.36 0.53
C VAL A 130 -2.02 7.84 0.69
N ARG A 131 -3.20 7.20 0.66
CA ARG A 131 -3.32 5.74 0.72
C ARG A 131 -2.74 5.06 -0.50
N MET A 132 -2.90 5.65 -1.69
CA MET A 132 -2.35 5.14 -2.95
C MET A 132 -0.81 5.18 -2.94
N VAL A 133 -0.23 6.32 -2.53
CA VAL A 133 1.22 6.49 -2.38
C VAL A 133 1.77 5.55 -1.31
N ALA A 134 1.07 5.40 -0.18
CA ALA A 134 1.48 4.43 0.84
C ALA A 134 1.44 2.99 0.31
N ALA A 135 0.41 2.64 -0.47
CA ALA A 135 0.30 1.32 -1.08
C ALA A 135 1.40 1.06 -2.13
N SER A 136 1.81 2.06 -2.92
CA SER A 136 2.95 1.91 -3.84
C SER A 136 4.28 1.69 -3.13
N GLU A 137 4.43 2.21 -1.91
CA GLU A 137 5.58 1.96 -1.01
C GLU A 137 5.46 0.64 -0.22
N GLY A 138 4.41 -0.16 -0.46
CA GLY A 138 4.15 -1.42 0.22
C GLY A 138 3.57 -1.28 1.64
N VAL A 139 3.14 -0.07 2.02
CA VAL A 139 2.53 0.23 3.33
C VAL A 139 1.02 0.33 3.20
N VAL A 140 0.29 -0.68 3.69
CA VAL A 140 -1.18 -0.64 3.73
C VAL A 140 -1.65 0.12 4.97
N ILE A 141 -2.14 1.35 4.79
CA ILE A 141 -2.73 2.13 5.88
C ILE A 141 -4.15 1.61 6.14
N ALA A 142 -4.34 1.00 7.31
CA ALA A 142 -5.65 0.53 7.77
C ALA A 142 -6.65 1.69 7.93
N ALA A 143 -7.93 1.39 7.69
CA ALA A 143 -8.99 2.38 7.76
C ALA A 143 -9.15 2.94 9.18
N SER A 144 -9.05 4.27 9.34
CA SER A 144 -9.22 4.91 10.65
C SER A 144 -10.67 4.99 11.11
N TRP A 145 -10.88 4.91 12.42
CA TRP A 145 -12.20 5.07 13.04
C TRP A 145 -12.82 6.45 12.72
N TYR A 146 -12.01 7.51 12.70
CA TYR A 146 -12.46 8.85 12.31
C TYR A 146 -13.06 8.88 10.91
N GLY A 147 -12.52 8.09 9.96
CA GLY A 147 -13.07 7.98 8.61
C GLY A 147 -14.47 7.37 8.60
N LYS A 148 -14.73 6.35 9.43
CA LYS A 148 -16.05 5.72 9.54
C LYS A 148 -17.08 6.67 10.14
N PHE A 149 -16.73 7.32 11.26
CA PHE A 149 -17.62 8.29 11.90
C PHE A 149 -17.90 9.48 11.00
N LYS A 150 -16.87 10.01 10.32
CA LYS A 150 -17.02 11.08 9.34
C LYS A 150 -18.12 10.76 8.34
N THR A 151 -18.08 9.59 7.70
CA THR A 151 -19.07 9.20 6.68
C THR A 151 -20.49 9.17 7.26
N VAL A 152 -20.68 8.62 8.45
CA VAL A 152 -22.00 8.59 9.11
C VAL A 152 -22.53 9.99 9.37
N PHE A 153 -21.74 10.84 10.04
CA PHE A 153 -22.13 12.22 10.34
C PHE A 153 -22.38 13.03 9.06
N GLN A 154 -21.60 12.77 8.01
CA GLN A 154 -21.77 13.43 6.73
C GLN A 154 -23.05 13.01 6.00
N MET A 155 -23.38 11.72 5.97
CA MET A 155 -24.64 11.23 5.41
C MET A 155 -25.84 11.80 6.16
N VAL A 156 -25.79 11.82 7.50
CA VAL A 156 -26.84 12.44 8.33
C VAL A 156 -26.93 13.94 8.06
N ALA A 157 -25.81 14.64 7.93
CA ALA A 157 -25.81 16.06 7.61
C ALA A 157 -26.44 16.35 6.24
N ILE A 158 -26.13 15.55 5.21
CA ILE A 158 -26.75 15.69 3.88
C ILE A 158 -28.27 15.50 3.97
N VAL A 159 -28.73 14.45 4.66
CA VAL A 159 -30.17 14.20 4.87
C VAL A 159 -30.83 15.40 5.56
N LEU A 160 -30.22 15.90 6.64
CA LEU A 160 -30.71 17.06 7.38
C LEU A 160 -30.76 18.32 6.50
N PHE A 161 -29.75 18.55 5.66
CA PHE A 161 -29.74 19.69 4.73
C PHE A 161 -30.77 19.56 3.60
N CYS A 162 -31.07 18.33 3.14
CA CYS A 162 -32.17 18.12 2.19
C CYS A 162 -33.53 18.54 2.78
N VAL A 163 -33.72 18.35 4.09
CA VAL A 163 -35.01 18.62 4.75
C VAL A 163 -35.09 19.96 5.50
N LYS A 164 -33.95 20.60 5.84
CA LYS A 164 -33.95 21.83 6.68
C LYS A 164 -34.75 22.97 6.06
N ASP A 165 -34.72 23.09 4.74
CA ASP A 165 -35.37 24.18 4.01
C ASP A 165 -36.85 23.89 3.74
N SER A 166 -37.34 22.68 4.03
CA SER A 166 -38.76 22.32 3.94
C SER A 166 -39.64 23.00 4.99
N TYR A 167 -39.06 23.64 6.01
CA TYR A 167 -39.79 24.33 7.08
C TYR A 167 -39.53 25.85 7.13
N MET A 168 -39.03 26.46 6.05
CA MET A 168 -38.71 27.90 6.02
C MET A 168 -39.97 28.78 6.05
N VAL A 169 -40.39 29.17 7.27
CA VAL A 169 -41.15 30.39 7.55
C VAL A 169 -40.15 31.49 7.93
N GLY A 170 -40.27 32.65 7.28
CA GLY A 170 -39.17 33.60 7.10
C GLY A 170 -38.62 34.32 8.35
N SER A 171 -37.41 34.87 8.14
CA SER A 171 -36.60 35.79 8.95
C SER A 171 -35.46 35.18 9.77
N LEU A 172 -34.39 35.97 9.95
CA LEU A 172 -33.17 35.63 10.69
C LEU A 172 -33.43 35.21 12.16
N ASN A 173 -34.51 35.70 12.78
CA ASN A 173 -34.91 35.29 14.14
C ASN A 173 -35.65 33.94 14.17
N ALA A 174 -36.28 33.52 13.07
CA ALA A 174 -36.88 32.19 12.94
C ALA A 174 -35.80 31.12 12.77
N ALA A 175 -34.72 31.42 12.04
CA ALA A 175 -33.58 30.52 11.85
C ALA A 175 -32.85 30.13 13.16
N PHE A 176 -32.80 31.03 14.15
CA PHE A 176 -32.23 30.73 15.48
C PHE A 176 -33.20 29.98 16.41
N ASN A 177 -34.51 30.03 16.15
CA ASN A 177 -35.53 29.25 16.89
C ASN A 177 -35.82 27.89 16.23
N ASP A 178 -35.32 27.67 15.02
CA ASP A 178 -35.45 26.41 14.32
C ASP A 178 -34.36 25.42 14.76
N TRP A 179 -34.75 24.54 15.68
CA TRP A 179 -33.90 23.47 16.19
C TRP A 179 -33.34 22.58 15.07
N LEU A 180 -34.05 22.45 13.94
CA LEU A 180 -33.61 21.63 12.80
C LEU A 180 -32.48 22.31 12.03
N TRP A 181 -32.53 23.64 11.87
CA TRP A 181 -31.43 24.41 11.29
C TRP A 181 -30.16 24.30 12.13
N VAL A 182 -30.29 24.50 13.45
CA VAL A 182 -29.17 24.41 14.40
C VAL A 182 -28.60 23.00 14.43
N LEU A 183 -29.47 21.97 14.45
CA LEU A 183 -29.05 20.58 14.40
C LEU A 183 -28.32 20.24 13.10
N SER A 184 -28.85 20.67 11.95
CA SER A 184 -28.26 20.44 10.63
C SER A 184 -26.83 20.98 10.58
N TRP A 185 -26.65 22.24 10.97
CA TRP A 185 -25.32 22.87 11.02
C TRP A 185 -24.42 22.26 12.08
N GLY A 186 -24.95 21.93 13.26
CA GLY A 186 -24.20 21.25 14.31
C GLY A 186 -23.61 19.91 13.82
N VAL A 187 -24.43 19.08 13.19
CA VAL A 187 -24.00 17.80 12.60
C VAL A 187 -23.02 18.03 11.45
N MET A 188 -23.25 19.02 10.58
CA MET A 188 -22.33 19.36 9.49
C MET A 188 -20.96 19.83 10.00
N ILE A 189 -20.92 20.64 11.06
CA ILE A 189 -19.67 21.08 11.69
C ILE A 189 -18.91 19.88 12.26
N VAL A 190 -19.61 18.96 12.96
CA VAL A 190 -19.00 17.72 13.45
C VAL A 190 -18.45 16.89 12.28
N ALA A 191 -19.19 16.77 11.18
CA ALA A 191 -18.73 16.07 9.98
C ALA A 191 -17.47 16.71 9.37
N LEU A 192 -17.41 18.05 9.33
CA LEU A 192 -16.23 18.80 8.86
C LEU A 192 -15.02 18.62 9.78
N VAL A 193 -15.22 18.71 11.10
CA VAL A 193 -14.15 18.47 12.07
C VAL A 193 -13.61 17.05 11.93
N LEU A 194 -14.49 16.04 11.88
CA LEU A 194 -14.09 14.65 11.66
C LEU A 194 -13.40 14.46 10.30
N THR A 195 -13.81 15.21 9.27
CA THR A 195 -13.17 15.20 7.95
C THR A 195 -11.73 15.66 8.05
N VAL A 196 -11.48 16.79 8.70
CA VAL A 196 -10.15 17.37 8.88
C VAL A 196 -9.30 16.49 9.80
N VAL A 197 -9.84 16.05 10.95
CA VAL A 197 -9.14 15.15 11.89
C VAL A 197 -8.75 13.84 11.21
N SER A 198 -9.67 13.25 10.44
CA SER A 198 -9.38 12.04 9.67
C SER A 198 -8.28 12.30 8.64
N MET A 199 -8.32 13.42 7.90
CA MET A 199 -7.27 13.78 6.95
C MET A 199 -5.90 13.90 7.63
N LEU A 200 -5.85 14.61 8.75
CA LEU A 200 -4.63 14.78 9.54
C LEU A 200 -4.11 13.45 10.10
N ASP A 201 -4.99 12.56 10.53
CA ASP A 201 -4.61 11.20 10.98
C ASP A 201 -3.96 10.39 9.84
N TYR A 202 -4.53 10.42 8.63
CA TYR A 202 -3.93 9.76 7.47
C TYR A 202 -2.60 10.38 7.07
N ILE A 203 -2.50 11.72 7.04
CA ILE A 203 -1.24 12.43 6.74
C ILE A 203 -0.20 12.14 7.83
N ALA A 204 -0.59 12.10 9.11
CA ALA A 204 0.30 11.80 10.22
C ALA A 204 0.81 10.35 10.16
N LYS A 205 -0.04 9.39 9.79
CA LYS A 205 0.38 8.01 9.51
C LYS A 205 1.32 7.94 8.32
N ALA A 206 1.10 8.76 7.29
CA ALA A 206 1.96 8.85 6.12
C ALA A 206 3.11 9.87 6.25
N ARG A 207 3.33 10.48 7.43
CA ARG A 207 4.33 11.56 7.59
C ARG A 207 5.75 11.11 7.26
N HIS A 208 6.04 9.83 7.55
CA HIS A 208 7.31 9.19 7.29
C HIS A 208 7.52 8.90 5.80
N LEU A 209 6.44 8.91 5.02
CA LEU A 209 6.42 8.75 3.57
C LEU A 209 6.47 10.12 2.85
N ILE A 210 5.82 11.15 3.41
CA ILE A 210 5.66 12.48 2.79
C ILE A 210 6.82 13.44 3.15
N GLY A 211 7.79 13.02 3.98
CA GLY A 211 9.02 13.77 4.22
C GLY A 211 8.89 15.01 5.14
N PHE A 212 7.74 15.24 5.79
CA PHE A 212 7.58 16.30 6.78
C PHE A 212 8.03 15.83 8.17
N GLY A 213 9.34 15.68 8.36
CA GLY A 213 9.97 15.38 9.65
C GLY A 213 10.81 16.56 10.15
N ARG A 214 10.26 17.37 11.05
CA ARG A 214 10.98 18.41 11.80
C ARG A 214 12.05 17.74 12.68
N LYS A 215 13.32 18.14 12.54
CA LYS A 215 14.43 17.72 13.41
C LYS A 215 14.05 17.92 14.89
N PRO A 216 14.22 16.93 15.78
CA PRO A 216 14.19 17.17 17.21
C PRO A 216 15.34 18.11 17.58
N LYS A 217 15.02 19.13 18.38
CA LYS A 217 15.96 20.11 18.94
C LYS A 217 16.98 19.39 19.83
N ASP A 218 18.23 19.78 19.70
CA ASP A 218 19.34 19.38 20.55
C ASP A 218 18.98 19.50 22.04
N ALA A 219 19.13 18.40 22.79
CA ALA A 219 19.18 18.41 24.24
C ALA A 219 20.65 18.54 24.67
N PRO A 220 20.96 19.30 25.74
CA PRO A 220 22.32 19.74 26.04
C PRO A 220 23.18 18.62 26.63
N ALA A 221 24.47 18.71 26.34
CA ALA A 221 25.54 17.86 26.87
C ALA A 221 25.51 17.84 28.41
N GLY A 222 25.54 16.63 28.96
CA GLY A 222 25.57 16.37 30.39
C GLY A 222 26.53 15.23 30.73
N ASP A 223 27.70 15.66 31.19
CA ASP A 223 28.65 15.04 32.12
C ASP A 223 29.30 13.67 31.82
N SER A 224 30.62 13.78 31.75
CA SER A 224 31.68 12.78 31.83
C SER A 224 31.57 11.81 33.01
N GLY A 225 31.56 10.51 32.70
CA GLY A 225 31.76 9.42 33.65
C GLY A 225 32.83 8.46 33.15
N ASN A 226 34.01 8.57 33.75
CA ASN A 226 35.28 7.87 33.52
C ASN A 226 35.18 6.33 33.53
N GLY A 227 35.80 5.67 32.54
CA GLY A 227 36.04 4.22 32.50
C GLY A 227 37.07 3.86 31.44
N ALA A 228 38.23 3.37 31.87
CA ALA A 228 39.45 3.09 31.10
C ALA A 228 39.31 1.96 30.04
N PRO A 229 40.27 1.81 29.10
CA PRO A 229 40.02 1.30 27.76
C PRO A 229 40.15 -0.23 27.66
N ALA A 230 39.30 -0.84 26.84
CA ALA A 230 39.55 -2.16 26.27
C ALA A 230 39.78 -1.99 24.75
N GLU A 231 40.85 -2.61 24.28
CA GLU A 231 41.43 -2.49 22.94
C GLU A 231 40.39 -2.70 21.82
N GLY A 232 40.29 -1.70 20.93
CA GLY A 232 39.45 -1.76 19.74
C GLY A 232 40.14 -2.53 18.60
N PRO A 233 39.40 -3.14 17.66
CA PRO A 233 39.97 -3.73 16.46
C PRO A 233 40.58 -2.67 15.55
N VAL A 234 41.68 -3.05 14.92
CA VAL A 234 42.48 -2.30 13.95
C VAL A 234 41.62 -1.64 12.85
N PRO A 235 41.87 -0.38 12.46
CA PRO A 235 41.12 0.27 11.38
C PRO A 235 41.44 -0.38 10.02
N LEU A 236 40.40 -0.71 9.26
CA LEU A 236 40.53 -0.95 7.83
C LEU A 236 40.79 0.40 7.13
N GLU A 237 42.02 0.60 6.68
CA GLU A 237 42.38 1.66 5.75
C GLU A 237 41.73 1.42 4.39
N GLY A 238 41.08 2.45 3.83
CA GLY A 238 40.69 2.49 2.43
C GLY A 238 39.18 2.47 2.15
N ALA A 239 38.42 3.40 2.72
CA ALA A 239 37.15 3.84 2.12
C ALA A 239 36.99 5.34 2.33
N ALA A 240 36.94 6.06 1.21
CA ALA A 240 36.72 7.49 1.19
C ALA A 240 35.42 7.84 1.92
N VAL A 241 35.54 8.77 2.86
CA VAL A 241 34.45 9.31 3.66
C VAL A 241 33.50 10.11 2.77
N ALA A 242 32.25 9.69 2.68
CA ALA A 242 31.09 10.56 2.46
C ALA A 242 30.00 10.06 3.44
N GLY A 243 29.47 10.81 4.40
CA GLY A 243 29.26 12.25 4.43
C GLY A 243 27.75 12.51 4.37
N ALA A 244 27.09 12.48 5.54
CA ALA A 244 25.69 12.84 5.81
C ALA A 244 24.59 11.90 5.24
N ALA A 245 23.45 11.86 5.94
CA ALA A 245 22.22 11.16 5.56
C ALA A 245 21.61 11.73 4.27
N GLY A 246 22.31 11.54 3.15
CA GLY A 246 21.96 12.00 1.83
C GLY A 246 21.04 11.01 1.15
N LYS A 247 20.00 11.52 0.48
CA LYS A 247 19.20 10.74 -0.47
C LYS A 247 20.15 10.06 -1.45
N SER A 248 19.96 8.76 -1.67
CA SER A 248 20.72 8.00 -2.67
C SER A 248 20.65 8.70 -4.04
N ARG A 249 21.73 8.63 -4.84
CA ARG A 249 21.71 9.25 -6.17
C ARG A 249 20.57 8.62 -7.01
N PRO A 250 19.97 9.36 -7.96
CA PRO A 250 19.09 8.76 -8.93
C PRO A 250 19.80 7.66 -9.74
N ILE A 251 19.02 6.69 -10.20
CA ILE A 251 19.52 5.68 -11.15
C ILE A 251 19.76 6.33 -12.52
N THR A 252 20.73 5.79 -13.26
CA THR A 252 21.00 6.16 -14.65
C THR A 252 20.02 5.46 -15.60
N ASP A 253 19.89 5.94 -16.84
CA ASP A 253 19.05 5.30 -17.86
C ASP A 253 19.45 3.85 -18.14
N ALA A 254 20.76 3.56 -18.08
CA ALA A 254 21.27 2.19 -18.24
C ALA A 254 20.87 1.29 -17.07
N GLU A 255 20.93 1.81 -15.83
CA GLU A 255 20.47 1.08 -14.65
C GLU A 255 18.97 0.84 -14.70
N ALA A 256 18.18 1.84 -15.11
CA ALA A 256 16.73 1.73 -15.29
C ALA A 256 16.38 0.66 -16.34
N ALA A 257 16.99 0.72 -17.52
CA ALA A 257 16.77 -0.27 -18.58
C ALA A 257 17.16 -1.69 -18.13
N SER A 258 18.15 -1.83 -17.26
CA SER A 258 18.62 -3.12 -16.78
C SER A 258 17.68 -3.82 -15.78
N ILE A 259 16.75 -3.06 -15.19
CA ILE A 259 15.78 -3.56 -14.20
C ILE A 259 14.34 -3.62 -14.73
N GLU A 260 14.13 -3.30 -16.01
CA GLU A 260 12.85 -3.49 -16.67
C GLU A 260 12.46 -4.98 -16.71
N PRO A 261 11.15 -5.30 -16.71
CA PRO A 261 10.66 -6.68 -16.65
C PRO A 261 11.27 -7.60 -17.72
N GLU A 262 11.42 -7.12 -18.95
CA GLU A 262 11.99 -7.89 -20.06
C GLU A 262 13.47 -8.20 -19.86
N ALA A 263 14.23 -7.26 -19.26
CA ALA A 263 15.64 -7.45 -18.97
C ALA A 263 15.86 -8.49 -17.87
N LEU A 264 15.04 -8.43 -16.81
CA LEU A 264 15.07 -9.40 -15.72
C LEU A 264 14.61 -10.80 -16.17
N ASP A 265 13.55 -10.90 -16.98
CA ASP A 265 13.11 -12.18 -17.57
C ASP A 265 14.20 -12.80 -18.46
N ALA A 266 14.85 -11.99 -19.30
CA ALA A 266 15.96 -12.45 -20.13
C ALA A 266 17.14 -12.99 -19.30
N LEU A 267 17.52 -12.28 -18.24
CA LEU A 267 18.57 -12.72 -17.31
C LEU A 267 18.18 -14.01 -16.56
N ALA A 268 16.94 -14.10 -16.07
CA ALA A 268 16.42 -15.29 -15.41
C ALA A 268 16.43 -16.53 -16.33
N ARG A 269 16.05 -16.36 -17.60
CA ARG A 269 16.12 -17.44 -18.61
C ARG A 269 17.54 -17.94 -18.81
N ARG A 270 18.54 -17.05 -18.83
CA ARG A 270 19.95 -17.45 -18.95
C ARG A 270 20.42 -18.24 -17.73
N VAL A 271 20.15 -17.74 -16.53
CA VAL A 271 20.46 -18.43 -15.26
C VAL A 271 19.85 -19.84 -15.25
N LEU A 272 18.55 -19.96 -15.53
CA LEU A 272 17.88 -21.26 -15.55
C LEU A 272 18.39 -22.17 -16.66
N GLY A 273 18.71 -21.63 -17.83
CA GLY A 273 19.34 -22.36 -18.92
C GLY A 273 20.71 -22.94 -18.52
N SER A 274 21.54 -22.14 -17.84
CA SER A 274 22.83 -22.58 -17.32
C SER A 274 22.67 -23.63 -16.22
N ALA A 275 21.74 -23.43 -15.29
CA ALA A 275 21.45 -24.39 -14.23
C ALA A 275 20.98 -25.74 -14.77
N ARG A 276 20.10 -25.74 -15.79
CA ARG A 276 19.62 -26.97 -16.45
C ARG A 276 20.76 -27.72 -17.14
N ARG A 277 21.63 -27.00 -17.86
CA ARG A 277 22.80 -27.63 -18.53
C ARG A 277 23.77 -28.24 -17.53
N ALA A 278 23.93 -27.61 -16.36
CA ALA A 278 24.81 -28.09 -15.30
C ALA A 278 24.14 -29.14 -14.38
N GLY A 279 22.82 -29.36 -14.49
CA GLY A 279 22.08 -30.23 -13.56
C GLY A 279 22.01 -29.68 -12.13
N VAL A 280 22.13 -28.36 -11.96
CA VAL A 280 22.22 -27.67 -10.66
C VAL A 280 20.86 -27.18 -10.19
N ARG A 281 20.54 -27.44 -8.92
CA ARG A 281 19.35 -26.97 -8.24
C ARG A 281 19.61 -25.63 -7.54
N LEU A 282 18.69 -24.69 -7.67
CA LEU A 282 18.81 -23.32 -7.18
C LEU A 282 17.86 -23.07 -5.99
N GLY A 283 18.33 -22.30 -5.01
CA GLY A 283 17.52 -21.79 -3.88
C GLY A 283 17.73 -20.30 -3.62
N THR A 284 16.77 -19.65 -2.98
CA THR A 284 16.89 -18.23 -2.59
C THR A 284 16.57 -17.98 -1.11
N ALA A 285 17.25 -17.00 -0.51
CA ALA A 285 16.90 -16.43 0.80
C ALA A 285 16.77 -14.90 0.69
N GLU A 286 15.58 -14.37 0.93
CA GLU A 286 15.25 -12.99 0.62
C GLU A 286 14.82 -12.20 1.85
N SER A 287 15.46 -11.05 2.10
CA SER A 287 14.99 -10.06 3.08
C SER A 287 14.36 -8.87 2.37
N LEU A 288 15.15 -7.85 2.00
CA LEU A 288 14.66 -6.59 1.42
C LEU A 288 13.87 -6.75 0.09
N THR A 289 14.16 -7.79 -0.69
CA THR A 289 13.49 -8.06 -1.97
C THR A 289 12.12 -8.70 -1.76
N GLY A 290 11.85 -9.35 -0.62
CA GLY A 290 10.52 -9.84 -0.28
C GLY A 290 9.96 -10.92 -1.22
N GLY A 291 10.81 -11.76 -1.81
CA GLY A 291 10.40 -12.84 -2.71
C GLY A 291 10.50 -12.50 -4.20
N LEU A 292 11.00 -11.32 -4.56
CA LEU A 292 11.12 -10.90 -5.97
C LEU A 292 12.12 -11.75 -6.76
N ILE A 293 13.21 -12.24 -6.15
CA ILE A 293 14.17 -13.10 -6.86
C ILE A 293 13.50 -14.43 -7.21
N ALA A 294 12.82 -15.05 -6.23
CA ALA A 294 12.03 -16.25 -6.45
C ALA A 294 10.92 -16.01 -7.48
N ALA A 295 10.22 -14.88 -7.43
CA ALA A 295 9.17 -14.54 -8.39
C ALA A 295 9.71 -14.43 -9.83
N VAL A 296 10.84 -13.75 -10.03
CA VAL A 296 11.46 -13.59 -11.35
C VAL A 296 11.93 -14.95 -11.90
N LEU A 297 12.57 -15.78 -11.08
CA LEU A 297 12.97 -17.14 -11.49
C LEU A 297 11.76 -18.02 -11.82
N THR A 298 10.73 -18.00 -10.97
CA THR A 298 9.54 -18.87 -11.14
C THR A 298 8.59 -18.38 -12.24
N GLY A 299 8.70 -17.13 -12.66
CA GLY A 299 7.99 -16.59 -13.82
C GLY A 299 8.41 -17.22 -15.15
N VAL A 300 9.61 -17.82 -15.23
CA VAL A 300 10.08 -18.50 -16.44
C VAL A 300 9.49 -19.91 -16.53
N PRO A 301 8.86 -20.30 -17.66
CA PRO A 301 8.32 -21.65 -17.85
C PRO A 301 9.37 -22.77 -17.67
N GLY A 302 8.97 -23.81 -16.94
CA GLY A 302 9.82 -24.96 -16.59
C GLY A 302 10.85 -24.67 -15.49
N SER A 303 10.77 -23.52 -14.79
CA SER A 303 11.67 -23.17 -13.69
C SER A 303 11.72 -24.23 -12.58
N SER A 304 10.65 -25.01 -12.40
CA SER A 304 10.55 -26.13 -11.45
C SER A 304 11.59 -27.24 -11.66
N GLU A 305 12.23 -27.32 -12.83
CA GLU A 305 13.31 -28.28 -13.10
C GLU A 305 14.56 -28.01 -12.25
N THR A 306 14.82 -26.76 -11.91
CA THR A 306 16.04 -26.35 -11.20
C THR A 306 15.75 -25.55 -9.93
N VAL A 307 14.71 -24.71 -9.90
CA VAL A 307 14.37 -23.89 -8.73
C VAL A 307 13.66 -24.74 -7.67
N ARG A 308 14.26 -24.83 -6.48
CA ARG A 308 13.72 -25.60 -5.35
C ARG A 308 12.72 -24.81 -4.51
N GLY A 309 12.93 -23.51 -4.42
CA GLY A 309 12.08 -22.61 -3.65
C GLY A 309 12.84 -21.38 -3.19
N GLY A 310 12.20 -20.61 -2.32
CA GLY A 310 12.79 -19.44 -1.70
C GLY A 310 12.24 -19.23 -0.29
N VAL A 311 13.09 -18.71 0.60
CA VAL A 311 12.72 -18.37 1.98
C VAL A 311 12.74 -16.85 2.13
N VAL A 312 11.58 -16.25 2.43
CA VAL A 312 11.51 -14.82 2.74
C VAL A 312 11.71 -14.63 4.25
N SER A 313 12.88 -14.13 4.65
CA SER A 313 13.33 -13.99 6.04
C SER A 313 13.50 -12.51 6.43
N TYR A 314 12.41 -11.75 6.34
CA TYR A 314 12.42 -10.29 6.50
C TYR A 314 12.89 -9.82 7.88
N VAL A 315 12.46 -10.49 8.95
CA VAL A 315 12.82 -10.17 10.34
C VAL A 315 13.83 -11.17 10.89
N ASP A 316 14.57 -10.77 11.92
CA ASP A 316 15.72 -11.51 12.45
C ASP A 316 15.35 -12.87 13.03
N ASP A 317 14.19 -12.98 13.69
CA ASP A 317 13.71 -14.27 14.19
C ASP A 317 13.49 -15.28 13.04
N VAL A 318 12.98 -14.84 11.88
CA VAL A 318 12.82 -15.73 10.73
C VAL A 318 14.18 -16.15 10.15
N LYS A 319 15.17 -15.25 10.12
CA LYS A 319 16.55 -15.61 9.73
C LYS A 319 17.13 -16.69 10.64
N HIS A 320 16.89 -16.57 11.94
CA HIS A 320 17.36 -17.55 12.92
C HIS A 320 16.59 -18.87 12.86
N GLU A 321 15.27 -18.83 12.96
CA GLU A 321 14.43 -20.02 13.10
C GLU A 321 14.32 -20.83 11.83
N VAL A 322 14.27 -20.16 10.65
CA VAL A 322 14.06 -20.85 9.37
C VAL A 322 15.37 -21.15 8.67
N LEU A 323 16.32 -20.21 8.63
CA LEU A 323 17.58 -20.38 7.91
C LEU A 323 18.74 -20.81 8.82
N GLY A 324 18.55 -20.84 10.14
CA GLY A 324 19.59 -21.22 11.08
C GLY A 324 20.70 -20.18 11.23
N VAL A 325 20.44 -18.91 10.92
CA VAL A 325 21.43 -17.84 11.16
C VAL A 325 21.70 -17.74 12.67
N PRO A 326 22.96 -17.86 13.14
CA PRO A 326 23.25 -17.80 14.57
C PRO A 326 22.81 -16.47 15.19
N ARG A 327 22.19 -16.51 16.38
CA ARG A 327 21.79 -15.28 17.10
C ARG A 327 22.98 -14.37 17.37
N GLU A 328 24.11 -14.96 17.71
CA GLU A 328 25.37 -14.24 17.91
C GLU A 328 25.81 -13.44 16.67
N THR A 329 25.57 -13.96 15.45
CA THR A 329 25.86 -13.23 14.21
C THR A 329 24.98 -12.01 14.07
N LEU A 330 23.67 -12.15 14.32
CA LEU A 330 22.71 -11.06 14.25
C LEU A 330 22.98 -9.99 15.31
N GLU A 331 23.35 -10.40 16.53
CA GLU A 331 23.69 -9.49 17.63
C GLU A 331 24.99 -8.72 17.40
N ARG A 332 26.04 -9.38 16.90
CA ARG A 332 27.37 -8.77 16.72
C ARG A 332 27.49 -7.97 15.42
N HIS A 333 26.94 -8.47 14.32
CA HIS A 333 27.16 -7.91 12.98
C HIS A 333 25.90 -7.21 12.42
N GLY A 334 24.73 -7.50 12.99
CA GLY A 334 23.44 -7.03 12.50
C GLY A 334 22.94 -7.84 11.29
N ALA A 335 21.67 -7.61 10.95
CA ALA A 335 21.01 -8.26 9.81
C ALA A 335 21.64 -7.89 8.46
N VAL A 336 22.17 -6.67 8.34
CA VAL A 336 22.80 -6.15 7.13
C VAL A 336 24.31 -6.25 7.26
N SER A 337 24.84 -7.45 6.98
CA SER A 337 26.25 -7.80 7.11
C SER A 337 26.63 -8.95 6.17
N ALA A 338 27.94 -9.11 5.93
CA ALA A 338 28.47 -10.21 5.13
C ALA A 338 28.17 -11.57 5.79
N GLU A 339 28.32 -11.63 7.11
CA GLU A 339 28.14 -12.81 7.94
C GLU A 339 26.69 -13.30 7.89
N THR A 340 25.74 -12.38 8.06
CA THR A 340 24.31 -12.71 7.96
C THR A 340 23.96 -13.18 6.54
N ALA A 341 24.45 -12.51 5.49
CA ALA A 341 24.21 -12.92 4.12
C ALA A 341 24.75 -14.34 3.83
N ARG A 342 26.00 -14.65 4.25
CA ARG A 342 26.57 -16.00 4.09
C ARG A 342 25.76 -17.05 4.83
N ALA A 343 25.40 -16.80 6.08
CA ALA A 343 24.61 -17.71 6.88
C ALA A 343 23.21 -17.96 6.27
N MET A 344 22.56 -16.90 5.76
CA MET A 344 21.28 -17.02 5.04
C MET A 344 21.40 -17.89 3.78
N ALA A 345 22.47 -17.71 2.99
CA ALA A 345 22.70 -18.50 1.78
C ALA A 345 22.96 -19.98 2.12
N GLN A 346 23.78 -20.25 3.14
CA GLN A 346 24.03 -21.61 3.63
C GLN A 346 22.75 -22.28 4.15
N GLY A 347 21.93 -21.53 4.90
CA GLY A 347 20.63 -21.97 5.35
C GLY A 347 19.71 -22.37 4.20
N ALA A 348 19.56 -21.48 3.22
CA ALA A 348 18.72 -21.75 2.05
C ALA A 348 19.21 -22.95 1.25
N ARG A 349 20.53 -23.09 1.06
CA ARG A 349 21.12 -24.24 0.36
C ARG A 349 20.76 -25.55 1.06
N ARG A 350 20.94 -25.62 2.38
CA ARG A 350 20.65 -26.79 3.20
C ARG A 350 19.14 -27.11 3.24
N ASP A 351 18.32 -26.13 3.58
CA ASP A 351 16.91 -26.35 3.91
C ASP A 351 16.02 -26.55 2.67
N LEU A 352 16.47 -26.05 1.50
CA LEU A 352 15.79 -26.27 0.21
C LEU A 352 16.35 -27.46 -0.58
N ASP A 353 17.40 -28.13 -0.07
CA ASP A 353 18.18 -29.13 -0.81
C ASP A 353 18.57 -28.60 -2.21
N ALA A 354 19.16 -27.39 -2.21
CA ALA A 354 19.68 -26.74 -3.40
C ALA A 354 21.20 -26.96 -3.49
N ASP A 355 21.72 -26.97 -4.70
CA ASP A 355 23.15 -27.12 -4.94
C ASP A 355 23.85 -25.75 -4.83
N VAL A 356 23.18 -24.70 -5.34
CA VAL A 356 23.58 -23.29 -5.22
C VAL A 356 22.42 -22.47 -4.64
N ALA A 357 22.69 -21.61 -3.67
CA ALA A 357 21.70 -20.69 -3.13
C ALA A 357 22.23 -19.26 -3.03
N VAL A 358 21.38 -18.29 -3.40
CA VAL A 358 21.67 -16.87 -3.25
C VAL A 358 20.86 -16.28 -2.10
N SER A 359 21.45 -15.38 -1.33
CA SER A 359 20.77 -14.65 -0.27
C SER A 359 20.92 -13.14 -0.45
N VAL A 360 19.96 -12.37 0.04
CA VAL A 360 20.02 -10.91 0.02
C VAL A 360 19.52 -10.29 1.32
N THR A 361 20.31 -9.39 1.89
CA THR A 361 19.96 -8.59 3.08
C THR A 361 20.50 -7.17 2.94
N GLY A 362 19.70 -6.16 3.30
CA GLY A 362 20.08 -4.78 3.03
C GLY A 362 19.00 -3.76 3.37
N ILE A 363 19.33 -2.50 3.12
CA ILE A 363 18.50 -1.33 3.46
C ILE A 363 17.97 -0.73 2.17
N ALA A 364 16.78 -1.13 1.74
CA ALA A 364 16.17 -0.57 0.52
C ALA A 364 15.71 0.89 0.68
N GLY A 365 15.55 1.39 1.90
CA GLY A 365 15.04 2.74 2.15
C GLY A 365 13.50 2.83 2.21
N PRO A 366 12.94 4.05 2.31
CA PRO A 366 13.67 5.33 2.42
C PRO A 366 14.30 5.58 3.80
N GLY A 367 13.99 4.76 4.81
CA GLY A 367 14.60 4.77 6.14
C GLY A 367 15.47 3.54 6.41
N GLY A 368 15.94 3.39 7.65
CA GLY A 368 16.71 2.23 8.09
C GLY A 368 18.22 2.32 7.87
N ALA A 369 18.73 3.49 7.47
CA ALA A 369 20.18 3.73 7.45
C ALA A 369 20.77 3.58 8.87
N GLU A 370 21.86 2.84 8.98
CA GLU A 370 22.65 2.68 10.21
C GLU A 370 23.97 3.45 10.08
N PRO A 371 24.67 3.75 11.19
CA PRO A 371 26.04 4.28 11.12
C PRO A 371 26.93 3.40 10.21
N GLY A 372 27.43 3.97 9.11
CA GLY A 372 28.27 3.26 8.14
C GLY A 372 27.51 2.39 7.12
N LYS A 373 26.17 2.35 7.14
CA LYS A 373 25.34 1.60 6.18
C LYS A 373 24.19 2.48 5.66
N PRO A 374 24.44 3.32 4.63
CA PRO A 374 23.39 4.17 4.05
C PRO A 374 22.24 3.36 3.43
N VAL A 375 21.15 4.05 3.09
CA VAL A 375 20.12 3.49 2.20
C VAL A 375 20.78 3.09 0.89
N GLY A 376 20.49 1.88 0.41
CA GLY A 376 21.13 1.28 -0.75
C GLY A 376 22.20 0.24 -0.41
N THR A 377 22.65 0.16 0.85
CA THR A 377 23.59 -0.89 1.30
C THR A 377 22.92 -2.26 1.27
N VAL A 378 23.45 -3.17 0.46
CA VAL A 378 22.95 -4.54 0.30
C VAL A 378 24.10 -5.52 0.27
N TRP A 379 24.00 -6.57 1.09
CA TRP A 379 24.85 -7.75 1.02
C TRP A 379 24.15 -8.85 0.25
N ILE A 380 24.85 -9.39 -0.76
CA ILE A 380 24.40 -10.53 -1.56
C ILE A 380 25.30 -11.72 -1.23
N GLY A 381 24.73 -12.72 -0.57
CA GLY A 381 25.40 -13.98 -0.25
C GLY A 381 25.20 -15.02 -1.35
N LEU A 382 26.18 -15.90 -1.52
CA LEU A 382 26.12 -17.04 -2.42
C LEU A 382 26.71 -18.24 -1.69
N ALA A 383 26.02 -19.37 -1.69
CA ALA A 383 26.50 -20.61 -1.12
C ALA A 383 26.41 -21.75 -2.14
N ASP A 384 27.47 -22.54 -2.23
CA ASP A 384 27.60 -23.69 -3.12
C ASP A 384 28.36 -24.82 -2.40
N ALA A 385 28.94 -25.76 -3.16
CA ALA A 385 29.72 -26.87 -2.61
C ALA A 385 31.08 -26.44 -2.02
N GLU A 386 31.66 -25.32 -2.46
CA GLU A 386 32.97 -24.84 -2.02
C GLU A 386 32.87 -24.01 -0.73
N GLY A 387 31.72 -23.38 -0.49
CA GLY A 387 31.45 -22.67 0.74
C GLY A 387 30.36 -21.61 0.59
N ALA A 388 30.50 -20.52 1.34
CA ALA A 388 29.65 -19.36 1.16
C ALA A 388 30.44 -18.06 1.21
N GLU A 389 30.18 -17.18 0.25
CA GLU A 389 30.75 -15.85 0.17
C GLU A 389 29.64 -14.79 0.16
N ALA A 390 30.01 -13.53 0.39
CA ALA A 390 29.08 -12.40 0.29
C ALA A 390 29.80 -11.18 -0.28
N ARG A 391 29.09 -10.43 -1.11
CA ARG A 391 29.58 -9.18 -1.73
C ARG A 391 28.71 -8.00 -1.30
N LEU A 392 29.36 -6.88 -1.02
CA LEU A 392 28.70 -5.62 -0.68
C LEU A 392 28.36 -4.87 -1.96
N HIS A 393 27.15 -4.33 -2.00
CA HIS A 393 26.67 -3.45 -3.04
C HIS A 393 26.08 -2.19 -2.41
N GLU A 394 26.24 -1.06 -3.08
CA GLU A 394 25.57 0.20 -2.75
C GLU A 394 24.75 0.62 -3.95
N PHE A 395 23.43 0.44 -3.86
CA PHE A 395 22.53 0.71 -4.98
C PHE A 395 21.96 2.14 -4.93
N PRO A 396 21.95 2.84 -6.08
CA PRO A 396 21.25 4.10 -6.25
C PRO A 396 19.72 3.92 -6.23
N GLY A 397 19.01 5.04 -6.12
CA GLY A 397 17.57 5.10 -6.38
C GLY A 397 16.67 5.00 -5.15
N ASP A 398 15.38 4.88 -5.43
CA ASP A 398 14.32 4.67 -4.43
C ASP A 398 14.23 3.20 -3.98
N ARG A 399 13.29 2.93 -3.05
CA ARG A 399 13.08 1.58 -2.49
C ARG A 399 12.77 0.54 -3.55
N GLY A 400 11.97 0.88 -4.57
CA GLY A 400 11.62 -0.04 -5.64
C GLY A 400 12.83 -0.34 -6.52
N GLN A 401 13.57 0.70 -6.89
CA GLN A 401 14.77 0.62 -7.71
C GLN A 401 15.88 -0.19 -7.02
N VAL A 402 16.16 0.07 -5.73
CA VAL A 402 17.15 -0.71 -4.96
C VAL A 402 16.76 -2.19 -4.91
N ARG A 403 15.47 -2.50 -4.72
CA ARG A 403 15.00 -3.90 -4.71
C ARG A 403 15.21 -4.58 -6.06
N LEU A 404 14.89 -3.93 -7.18
CA LEU A 404 15.06 -4.51 -8.51
C LEU A 404 16.54 -4.61 -8.94
N LEU A 405 17.37 -3.62 -8.59
CA LEU A 405 18.82 -3.69 -8.77
C LEU A 405 19.43 -4.85 -7.97
N THR A 406 18.91 -5.08 -6.76
CA THR A 406 19.29 -6.25 -5.95
C THR A 406 18.90 -7.56 -6.63
N VAL A 407 17.70 -7.64 -7.21
CA VAL A 407 17.25 -8.84 -7.96
C VAL A 407 18.17 -9.10 -9.15
N ARG A 408 18.45 -8.08 -9.96
CA ARG A 408 19.39 -8.17 -11.09
C ARG A 408 20.75 -8.68 -10.62
N ALA A 409 21.35 -8.05 -9.62
CA ALA A 409 22.66 -8.43 -9.11
C ALA A 409 22.67 -9.85 -8.52
N ALA A 410 21.61 -10.29 -7.84
CA ALA A 410 21.50 -11.65 -7.33
C ALA A 410 21.44 -12.69 -8.47
N LEU A 411 20.72 -12.39 -9.56
CA LEU A 411 20.68 -13.24 -10.74
C LEU A 411 22.04 -13.30 -11.47
N GLU A 412 22.76 -12.17 -11.56
CA GLU A 412 24.13 -12.12 -12.10
C GLU A 412 25.08 -12.99 -11.26
N ARG A 413 24.94 -12.96 -9.92
CA ARG A 413 25.73 -13.81 -9.02
C ARG A 413 25.43 -15.29 -9.19
N LEU A 414 24.19 -15.67 -9.47
CA LEU A 414 23.84 -17.04 -9.83
C LEU A 414 24.42 -17.43 -11.19
N GLU A 415 24.37 -16.54 -12.18
CA GLU A 415 24.95 -16.77 -13.52
C GLU A 415 26.47 -17.02 -13.41
N GLU A 416 27.20 -16.16 -12.68
CA GLU A 416 28.64 -16.31 -12.41
C GLU A 416 28.98 -17.67 -11.78
N ALA A 417 28.21 -18.10 -10.79
CA ALA A 417 28.43 -19.37 -10.08
C ALA A 417 28.27 -20.59 -11.01
N LEU A 418 27.27 -20.52 -11.90
CA LEU A 418 26.96 -21.60 -12.84
C LEU A 418 27.96 -21.70 -13.99
N GLU A 419 28.58 -20.58 -14.38
CA GLU A 419 29.70 -20.58 -15.34
C GLU A 419 30.97 -21.20 -14.75
N GLY A 420 31.20 -21.03 -13.45
CA GLY A 420 32.29 -21.67 -12.72
C GLY A 420 32.14 -23.19 -12.59
N ALA A 421 30.92 -23.67 -12.34
CA ALA A 421 30.61 -25.09 -12.13
C ALA A 421 30.69 -25.99 -13.40
N GLY A 422 30.85 -25.38 -14.58
CA GLY A 422 30.97 -26.07 -15.86
C GLY A 422 32.41 -26.34 -16.33
N LYS A 423 33.41 -26.01 -15.50
CA LYS A 423 34.83 -26.33 -15.70
C LYS A 423 35.26 -27.38 -14.68
#